data_AF-A0AA51Q9F5-F1
#
_entry.id   AF-A0AA51Q9F5-F1
#
_cell.length_a   1.000
_cell.length_b   1.000
_cell.length_c   1.000
_cell.angle_alpha   90.00
_cell.angle_beta   90.00
_cell.angle_gamma   90.00
#
_symmetry.space_group_name_H-M   'P 1'
#
loop_
_entity.id
_entity.type
_entity.pdbx_description
1 polymer ?
#
loop_
_entity_poly.entity_id
_entity_poly.type
_entity_poly.pdbx_seq_one_letter_code
_entity_poly.pdbx_strand_id
1 'polypeptide(L)'
;MWRSSAVFQRVYLLMTQEMQRRLASDIFRDPVWMERVLVCFAQHYFNVIDSYDAGQPCPPAWELALRMADEKQVFVLQDALLGINAHINSDLPMVLYSILNEDNASPDARVMLHRRYDHERINDVLTSLVDHVQDELAHHYARFIRPLIR
;
A
#
# COMPACT_ATOMS: atom_id res chain seq x y z
N MET A 1 -14.32 0.10 15.54
CA MET A 1 -14.71 1.30 14.76
C MET A 1 -13.43 1.80 14.14
N TRP A 2 -13.21 1.53 12.85
CA TRP A 2 -11.92 1.72 12.17
C TRP A 2 -11.50 3.20 12.14
N ARG A 3 -10.36 3.55 12.74
CA ARG A 3 -9.83 4.93 12.89
C ARG A 3 -8.74 5.29 11.88
N SER A 4 -8.52 4.49 10.85
CA SER A 4 -7.63 4.87 9.75
C SER A 4 -8.29 5.97 8.90
N SER A 5 -7.53 6.90 8.34
CA SER A 5 -8.12 7.92 7.46
C SER A 5 -8.84 7.29 6.26
N ALA A 6 -10.08 7.73 6.03
CA ALA A 6 -10.91 7.30 4.90
C ALA A 6 -10.21 7.52 3.55
N VAL A 7 -9.29 8.49 3.47
CA VAL A 7 -8.53 8.82 2.26
C VAL A 7 -7.57 7.68 1.90
N PHE A 8 -6.65 7.31 2.81
CA PHE A 8 -5.74 6.20 2.56
C PHE A 8 -6.47 4.88 2.36
N GLN A 9 -7.53 4.59 3.13
CA GLN A 9 -8.33 3.38 2.93
C GLN A 9 -8.92 3.29 1.52
N ARG A 10 -9.33 4.44 0.95
CA ARG A 10 -9.83 4.51 -0.42
C ARG A 10 -8.72 4.23 -1.44
N VAL A 11 -7.55 4.83 -1.26
CA VAL A 11 -6.37 4.56 -2.12
C VAL A 11 -5.99 3.08 -2.07
N TYR A 12 -5.92 2.52 -0.86
CA TYR A 12 -5.65 1.10 -0.63
C TYR A 12 -6.65 0.21 -1.37
N LEU A 13 -7.95 0.47 -1.25
CA LEU A 13 -8.99 -0.30 -1.93
C LEU A 13 -8.81 -0.30 -3.46
N LEU A 14 -8.56 0.88 -4.05
CA LEU A 14 -8.32 1.01 -5.49
C LEU A 14 -7.08 0.22 -5.92
N MET A 15 -6.01 0.29 -5.14
CA MET A 15 -4.79 -0.49 -5.39
C MET A 15 -5.03 -1.99 -5.30
N THR A 16 -5.73 -2.48 -4.28
CA THR A 16 -6.04 -3.91 -4.12
C THR A 16 -6.89 -4.43 -5.27
N GLN A 17 -7.90 -3.68 -5.70
CA GLN A 17 -8.76 -4.07 -6.83
C GLN A 17 -7.99 -4.17 -8.14
N GLU A 18 -7.11 -3.21 -8.42
CA GLU A 18 -6.30 -3.25 -9.63
C GLU A 18 -5.26 -4.38 -9.58
N MET A 19 -4.62 -4.62 -8.43
CA MET A 19 -3.73 -5.77 -8.25
C MET A 19 -4.47 -7.10 -8.48
N GLN A 20 -5.69 -7.25 -7.93
CA GLN A 20 -6.52 -8.43 -8.14
C GLN A 20 -6.86 -8.64 -9.63
N ARG A 21 -7.21 -7.57 -10.33
CA ARG A 21 -7.48 -7.61 -11.78
C ARG A 21 -6.25 -8.04 -12.58
N ARG A 22 -5.07 -7.58 -12.16
CA ARG A 22 -3.79 -7.85 -12.82
C ARG A 22 -3.27 -9.27 -12.55
N LEU A 23 -3.51 -9.82 -11.35
CA LEU A 23 -3.26 -11.23 -11.06
C LEU A 23 -4.07 -12.16 -11.96
N ALA A 24 -5.30 -11.78 -12.31
CA ALA A 24 -6.14 -12.54 -13.23
C ALA A 24 -5.73 -12.39 -14.72
N SER A 25 -4.63 -11.68 -14.99
CA SER A 25 -4.06 -11.48 -16.33
C SER A 25 -2.65 -12.05 -16.42
N ASP A 26 -2.12 -12.24 -17.62
CA ASP A 26 -0.82 -12.86 -17.87
C ASP A 26 0.39 -11.92 -17.66
N ILE A 27 0.28 -10.92 -16.77
CA ILE A 27 1.38 -9.94 -16.58
C ILE A 27 2.47 -10.44 -15.62
N PHE A 28 2.14 -11.38 -14.73
CA PHE A 28 3.08 -11.98 -13.79
C PHE A 28 3.53 -13.36 -14.30
N ARG A 29 4.82 -13.67 -14.16
CA ARG A 29 5.38 -14.97 -14.51
C ARG A 29 5.04 -16.04 -13.48
N ASP A 30 4.99 -15.67 -12.21
CA ASP A 30 4.52 -16.51 -11.12
C ASP A 30 3.35 -15.83 -10.37
N PRO A 31 2.12 -15.93 -10.91
CA PRO A 31 0.94 -15.31 -10.30
C PRO A 31 0.64 -15.89 -8.91
N VAL A 32 1.00 -17.15 -8.65
CA VAL A 32 0.78 -17.80 -7.34
C VAL A 32 1.68 -17.19 -6.28
N TRP A 33 2.96 -16.99 -6.60
CA TRP A 33 3.86 -16.28 -5.70
C TRP A 33 3.43 -14.84 -5.50
N MET A 34 3.00 -14.16 -6.57
CA MET A 34 2.58 -12.77 -6.48
C MET A 34 1.30 -12.60 -5.64
N GLU A 35 0.37 -13.56 -5.72
CA GLU A 35 -0.80 -13.63 -4.85
C GLU A 35 -0.39 -13.83 -3.39
N ARG A 36 0.56 -14.72 -3.08
CA ARG A 36 1.08 -14.88 -1.71
C ARG A 36 1.66 -13.57 -1.17
N VAL A 37 2.45 -12.85 -1.96
CA VAL A 37 2.98 -11.54 -1.56
C VAL A 37 1.84 -10.58 -1.22
N LEU A 38 0.81 -10.49 -2.07
CA LEU A 38 -0.34 -9.61 -1.83
C LEU A 38 -1.12 -9.98 -0.57
N VAL A 39 -1.36 -11.27 -0.33
CA VAL A 39 -2.05 -11.76 0.87
C VAL A 39 -1.23 -11.47 2.13
N CYS A 40 0.06 -11.78 2.13
CA CYS A 40 0.95 -11.48 3.26
C CYS A 40 1.06 -9.97 3.52
N PHE A 41 1.08 -9.16 2.46
CA PHE A 41 1.13 -7.70 2.55
C PHE A 41 -0.16 -7.11 3.13
N ALA A 42 -1.32 -7.62 2.70
CA ALA A 42 -2.60 -7.25 3.28
C ALA A 42 -2.71 -7.69 4.75
N GLN A 43 -2.29 -8.91 5.09
CA GLN A 43 -2.29 -9.39 6.47
C GLN A 43 -1.40 -8.52 7.37
N HIS A 44 -0.22 -8.13 6.88
CA HIS A 44 0.67 -7.22 7.60
C HIS A 44 -0.03 -5.88 7.89
N TYR A 45 -0.66 -5.28 6.89
CA TYR A 45 -1.42 -4.05 7.06
C TYR A 45 -2.52 -4.18 8.13
N PHE A 46 -3.36 -5.21 8.06
CA PHE A 46 -4.44 -5.39 9.04
C PHE A 46 -3.90 -5.64 10.46
N ASN A 47 -2.83 -6.42 10.60
CA ASN A 47 -2.18 -6.63 11.90
C ASN A 47 -1.66 -5.33 12.51
N VAL A 48 -1.12 -4.43 11.68
CA VAL A 48 -0.67 -3.12 12.13
C VAL A 48 -1.83 -2.25 12.60
N ILE A 49 -2.93 -2.22 11.85
CA ILE A 49 -4.13 -1.47 12.26
C ILE A 49 -4.71 -2.03 13.56
N ASP A 50 -4.84 -3.35 13.68
CA ASP A 50 -5.32 -4.00 14.90
C ASP A 50 -4.42 -3.71 16.10
N SER A 51 -3.09 -3.70 15.90
CA SER A 51 -2.12 -3.38 16.96
C SER A 51 -2.27 -1.93 17.40
N TYR A 52 -2.37 -0.99 16.47
CA TYR A 52 -2.55 0.42 16.78
C TYR A 52 -3.87 0.67 17.54
N ASP A 53 -4.98 0.08 17.07
CA ASP A 53 -6.29 0.19 17.71
C ASP A 53 -6.30 -0.40 19.13
N ALA A 54 -5.50 -1.44 19.37
CA ALA A 54 -5.30 -2.05 20.69
C ALA A 54 -4.28 -1.31 21.58
N GLY A 55 -3.73 -0.17 21.12
CA GLY A 55 -2.70 0.58 21.83
C GLY A 55 -1.38 -0.17 21.98
N GLN A 56 -1.13 -1.15 21.10
CA GLN A 56 0.10 -1.92 21.04
C GLN A 56 1.13 -1.23 20.14
N PRO A 57 2.44 -1.56 20.31
CA PRO A 57 3.47 -1.05 19.41
C PRO A 57 3.19 -1.40 17.95
N CYS A 58 3.36 -0.42 17.06
CA CYS A 58 3.29 -0.60 15.62
C CYS A 58 4.53 0.03 14.94
N PRO A 59 4.80 -0.25 13.66
CA PRO A 59 5.93 0.35 12.96
C PRO A 59 5.89 1.89 13.01
N PRO A 60 7.04 2.59 13.18
CA PRO A 60 7.04 4.05 13.36
C PRO A 60 6.39 4.85 12.23
N ALA A 61 6.48 4.37 10.99
CA ALA A 61 5.82 5.00 9.84
C ALA A 61 4.29 4.93 9.96
N TRP A 62 3.76 3.81 10.44
CA TRP A 62 2.34 3.63 10.70
C TRP A 62 1.86 4.39 11.92
N GLU A 63 2.65 4.40 13.01
CA GLU A 63 2.33 5.18 14.20
C GLU A 63 2.17 6.67 13.84
N LEU A 64 3.09 7.21 13.04
CA LEU A 64 3.00 8.58 12.55
C LEU A 64 1.76 8.80 11.67
N ALA A 65 1.55 7.94 10.67
CA ALA A 65 0.43 8.09 9.73
C ALA A 65 -0.94 8.05 10.46
N LEU A 66 -1.13 7.06 11.34
CA LEU A 66 -2.38 6.86 12.07
C LEU A 66 -2.61 7.94 13.12
N ARG A 67 -1.58 8.35 13.85
CA ARG A 67 -1.68 9.46 14.81
C ARG A 67 -2.04 10.78 14.14
N MET A 68 -1.40 11.10 13.02
CA MET A 68 -1.69 12.33 12.27
C MET A 68 -3.13 12.33 11.71
N ALA A 69 -3.62 11.16 11.29
CA ALA A 69 -5.01 10.98 10.87
C ALA A 69 -6.00 11.18 12.05
N ASP A 70 -5.73 10.55 13.20
CA ASP A 70 -6.55 10.67 14.43
C ASP A 70 -6.62 12.12 14.93
N GLU A 71 -5.48 12.81 14.94
CA GLU A 71 -5.38 14.21 15.38
C GLU A 71 -5.95 15.21 14.36
N LYS A 72 -6.30 14.76 13.15
CA LYS A 72 -6.77 15.59 12.03
C LYS A 72 -5.82 16.76 11.70
N GLN A 73 -4.51 16.52 11.82
CA GLN A 73 -3.48 17.56 11.68
C GLN A 73 -2.90 17.67 10.27
N VAL A 74 -3.33 16.83 9.34
CA VAL A 74 -2.76 16.75 8.00
C VAL A 74 -3.81 17.03 6.92
N PHE A 75 -3.37 17.67 5.85
CA PHE A 75 -4.18 17.79 4.64
C PHE A 75 -4.43 16.41 4.03
N VAL A 76 -5.52 16.27 3.27
CA VAL A 76 -5.91 15.05 2.55
C VAL A 76 -4.73 14.42 1.79
N LEU A 77 -3.96 15.24 1.08
CA LEU A 77 -2.81 14.76 0.33
C LEU A 77 -1.68 14.25 1.23
N GLN A 78 -1.42 14.93 2.35
CA GLN A 78 -0.40 14.51 3.30
C GLN A 78 -0.79 13.19 3.97
N ASP A 79 -2.06 13.02 4.33
CA ASP A 79 -2.59 11.78 4.86
C ASP A 79 -2.43 10.60 3.88
N ALA A 80 -2.81 10.80 2.61
CA ALA A 80 -2.62 9.81 1.56
C ALA A 80 -1.13 9.44 1.42
N LEU A 81 -0.23 10.42 1.38
CA LEU A 81 1.21 10.20 1.23
C LEU A 81 1.84 9.50 2.45
N LEU A 82 1.40 9.81 3.67
CA LEU A 82 1.85 9.14 4.89
C LEU A 82 1.43 7.66 4.88
N GLY A 83 0.18 7.37 4.52
CA GLY A 83 -0.31 6.00 4.41
C GLY A 83 0.39 5.22 3.30
N ILE A 84 0.61 5.84 2.12
CA ILE A 84 1.38 5.22 1.02
C ILE A 84 2.82 4.95 1.45
N ASN A 85 3.45 5.88 2.15
CA ASN A 85 4.83 5.70 2.63
C ASN A 85 4.92 4.55 3.64
N ALA A 86 4.00 4.50 4.61
CA ALA A 86 3.96 3.42 5.58
C ALA A 86 3.69 2.06 4.89
N HIS A 87 2.64 1.99 4.06
CA HIS A 87 2.26 0.73 3.45
C HIS A 87 3.27 0.25 2.40
N ILE A 88 3.67 1.08 1.44
CA ILE A 88 4.53 0.65 0.34
C ILE A 88 6.00 0.67 0.75
N ASN A 89 6.50 1.81 1.22
CA ASN A 89 7.94 1.96 1.41
C ASN A 89 8.45 1.31 2.69
N SER A 90 7.63 1.25 3.76
CA SER A 90 8.01 0.60 5.01
C SER A 90 7.67 -0.90 5.00
N ASP A 91 6.45 -1.29 4.66
CA ASP A 91 6.04 -2.69 4.85
C ASP A 91 6.48 -3.62 3.70
N LEU A 92 6.43 -3.18 2.43
CA LEU A 92 6.68 -4.07 1.29
C LEU A 92 8.07 -4.72 1.34
N PRO A 93 9.17 -3.99 1.64
CA PRO A 93 10.49 -4.61 1.78
C PRO A 93 10.53 -5.67 2.88
N MET A 94 9.82 -5.44 3.99
CA MET A 94 9.78 -6.36 5.12
C MET A 94 9.00 -7.64 4.79
N VAL A 95 7.86 -7.50 4.10
CA VAL A 95 7.06 -8.64 3.65
C VAL A 95 7.79 -9.46 2.60
N LEU A 96 8.41 -8.80 1.61
CA LEU A 96 9.23 -9.48 0.61
C LEU A 96 10.39 -10.21 1.27
N TYR A 97 11.09 -9.58 2.22
CA TYR A 97 12.18 -10.22 2.94
C TYR A 97 11.72 -11.49 3.67
N SER A 98 10.59 -11.45 4.39
CA SER A 98 10.04 -12.64 5.08
C SER A 98 9.77 -13.78 4.10
N ILE A 99 9.05 -13.49 3.01
CA ILE A 99 8.68 -14.49 2.00
C ILE A 99 9.91 -15.09 1.33
N LEU A 100 10.86 -14.25 0.92
CA LEU A 100 12.09 -14.71 0.25
C LEU A 100 12.98 -15.54 1.18
N ASN A 101 12.99 -15.23 2.48
CA ASN A 101 13.69 -16.00 3.50
C ASN A 101 13.00 -17.36 3.74
N GLU A 102 11.67 -17.38 3.86
CA GLU A 102 10.89 -18.62 3.97
C GLU A 102 11.07 -19.53 2.74
N ASP A 103 11.17 -18.94 1.55
CA ASP A 103 11.40 -19.66 0.29
C ASP A 103 12.83 -20.20 0.15
N ASN A 104 13.76 -19.81 1.04
CA ASN A 104 15.21 -20.01 0.88
C ASN A 104 15.69 -19.57 -0.52
N ALA A 105 15.13 -18.47 -1.02
CA ALA A 105 15.34 -18.05 -2.41
C ALA A 105 16.77 -17.53 -2.67
N SER A 106 17.46 -17.07 -1.63
CA SER A 106 18.87 -16.66 -1.68
C SER A 106 19.79 -17.84 -1.36
N PRO A 107 20.94 -18.01 -2.05
CA PRO A 107 21.53 -17.12 -3.05
C PRO A 107 21.22 -17.51 -4.51
N ASP A 108 20.12 -18.21 -4.82
CA ASP A 108 19.80 -18.61 -6.21
C ASP A 108 19.46 -17.37 -7.07
N ALA A 109 20.43 -16.93 -7.87
CA ALA A 109 20.31 -15.76 -8.72
C ALA A 109 19.18 -15.87 -9.76
N ARG A 110 18.84 -17.07 -10.24
CA ARG A 110 17.77 -17.28 -11.21
C ARG A 110 16.41 -17.10 -10.53
N VAL A 111 16.24 -17.64 -9.32
CA VAL A 111 15.04 -17.41 -8.52
C VAL A 111 14.90 -15.92 -8.21
N MET A 112 15.96 -15.26 -7.75
CA MET A 112 15.96 -13.81 -7.47
C MET A 112 15.59 -12.96 -8.69
N LEU A 113 16.13 -13.29 -9.88
CA LEU A 113 15.78 -12.58 -11.11
C LEU A 113 14.30 -12.74 -11.46
N HIS A 114 13.74 -13.93 -11.24
CA HIS A 114 12.31 -14.20 -11.46
C HIS A 114 11.43 -13.40 -10.47
N ARG A 115 11.76 -13.42 -9.17
CA ARG A 115 11.03 -12.65 -8.14
C ARG A 115 11.09 -11.15 -8.40
N ARG A 116 12.27 -10.65 -8.79
CA ARG A 116 12.45 -9.25 -9.16
C ARG A 116 11.59 -8.86 -10.36
N TYR A 117 11.50 -9.71 -11.38
CA TYR A 117 10.70 -9.43 -12.56
C TYR A 117 9.23 -9.18 -12.22
N ASP A 118 8.62 -10.04 -11.39
CA ASP A 118 7.23 -9.89 -10.98
C ASP A 118 7.04 -8.71 -10.01
N HIS A 119 7.98 -8.49 -9.08
CA HIS A 119 7.98 -7.31 -8.23
C HIS A 119 8.01 -6.00 -9.05
N GLU A 120 8.82 -5.91 -10.11
CA GLU A 120 8.89 -4.72 -10.95
C GLU A 120 7.57 -4.44 -11.69
N ARG A 121 6.72 -5.45 -11.95
CA ARG A 121 5.39 -5.24 -12.54
C ARG A 121 4.42 -4.52 -11.60
N ILE A 122 4.68 -4.54 -10.29
CA ILE A 122 3.89 -3.75 -9.32
C ILE A 122 3.99 -2.26 -9.66
N ASN A 123 5.14 -1.78 -10.14
CA ASN A 123 5.30 -0.38 -10.55
C ASN A 123 4.41 -0.01 -11.73
N ASP A 124 4.16 -0.95 -12.65
CA ASP A 124 3.25 -0.73 -13.77
C ASP A 124 1.81 -0.53 -13.27
N VAL A 125 1.43 -1.29 -12.23
CA VAL A 125 0.14 -1.13 -11.54
C VAL A 125 0.05 0.23 -10.83
N LEU A 126 1.06 0.57 -10.01
CA LEU A 126 1.12 1.84 -9.31
C LEU A 126 1.02 3.02 -10.29
N THR A 127 1.76 2.96 -11.39
CA THR A 127 1.76 3.99 -12.45
C THR A 127 0.37 4.15 -13.05
N SER A 128 -0.31 3.05 -13.35
CA SER A 128 -1.65 3.08 -13.95
C SER A 128 -2.73 3.68 -13.04
N LEU A 129 -2.47 3.73 -11.73
CA LEU A 129 -3.41 4.25 -10.73
C LEU A 129 -3.16 5.70 -10.36
N VAL A 130 -2.03 6.30 -10.74
CA VAL A 130 -1.67 7.66 -10.32
C VAL A 130 -2.78 8.65 -10.67
N ASP A 131 -3.19 8.69 -11.94
CA ASP A 131 -4.22 9.63 -12.41
C ASP A 131 -5.57 9.36 -11.72
N HIS A 132 -5.93 8.09 -11.57
CA HIS A 132 -7.19 7.72 -10.93
C HIS A 132 -7.24 8.10 -9.45
N VAL A 133 -6.14 7.89 -8.72
CA VAL A 133 -6.04 8.31 -7.31
C VAL A 133 -6.05 9.83 -7.20
N GLN A 134 -5.36 10.54 -8.10
CA GLN A 134 -5.40 12.01 -8.12
C GLN A 134 -6.82 12.53 -8.36
N ASP A 135 -7.52 11.97 -9.34
CA ASP A 135 -8.91 12.30 -9.63
C ASP A 135 -9.79 11.99 -8.43
N GLU A 136 -9.67 10.82 -7.82
CA GLU A 136 -10.47 10.42 -6.65
C GLU A 136 -10.27 11.39 -5.47
N LEU A 137 -9.01 11.73 -5.18
CA LEU A 137 -8.66 12.70 -4.16
C LEU A 137 -9.24 14.09 -4.48
N ALA A 138 -9.17 14.53 -5.73
CA ALA A 138 -9.75 15.79 -6.17
C ALA A 138 -11.28 15.80 -6.04
N HIS A 139 -11.97 14.78 -6.56
CA HIS A 139 -13.43 14.72 -6.59
C HIS A 139 -14.04 14.63 -5.19
N HIS A 140 -13.47 13.79 -4.31
CA HIS A 140 -14.05 13.54 -2.99
C HIS A 140 -13.59 14.53 -1.92
N TYR A 141 -12.39 15.10 -2.07
CA TYR A 141 -11.77 15.85 -0.99
C TYR A 141 -11.29 17.26 -1.39
N ALA A 142 -11.22 17.60 -2.69
CA ALA A 142 -10.98 18.98 -3.13
C ALA A 142 -12.23 19.88 -3.11
N ARG A 143 -13.37 19.40 -2.59
CA ARG A 143 -14.53 20.29 -2.31
C ARG A 143 -14.19 21.41 -1.31
N PHE A 144 -13.08 21.28 -0.58
CA PHE A 144 -12.50 22.32 0.28
C PHE A 144 -11.38 23.16 -0.38
N ILE A 145 -10.95 22.81 -1.60
CA ILE A 145 -10.09 23.65 -2.45
C ILE A 145 -11.00 24.42 -3.41
N ARG A 146 -11.81 25.32 -2.87
CA ARG A 146 -12.48 26.33 -3.70
C ARG A 146 -11.41 27.34 -4.12
N PRO A 147 -11.26 27.71 -5.40
CA PRO A 147 -10.19 28.61 -5.80
C PRO A 147 -10.36 29.95 -5.09
N LEU A 148 -9.32 30.37 -4.37
CA LEU A 148 -9.09 31.77 -3.98
C LEU A 148 -8.77 32.57 -5.25
N ILE A 149 -9.76 32.74 -6.12
CA ILE A 149 -9.68 33.67 -7.24
C ILE A 149 -10.98 34.44 -7.25
N ARG A 150 -10.90 35.69 -6.76
CA ARG A 150 -11.88 36.76 -6.94
C ARG A 150 -11.62 37.44 -8.27
#